data_AF-X0TRX9-F1
#
_entry.id   AF-X0TRX9-F1
#
_cell.length_a   1.000
_cell.length_b   1.000
_cell.length_c   1.000
_cell.angle_alpha   90.00
_cell.angle_beta   90.00
_cell.angle_gamma   90.00
#
_symmetry.space_group_name_H-M   'P 1'
#
loop_
_entity.id
_entity.type
_entity.pdbx_description
1 polymer ?
#
loop_
_entity_poly.entity_id
_entity_poly.type
_entity_poly.pdbx_seq_one_letter_code
_entity_poly.pdbx_strand_id
1 'polypeptide(L)'
;MIYVFDTSPFSTLFRNYYKERFPTLWNHFDDLVGDGRIVSTREVKNEILVGPIADLRDWVTRNREVFTTPTPEEGEFVSQIFSIRHFQQNVELQKLYTGGMVADPFVIAKAAVEGGSVVT
;
A
#
# COMPACT_ATOMS: atom_id res chain seq x y z
N MET A 1 -11.98 11.93 2.97
CA MET A 1 -10.59 11.91 2.45
C MET A 1 -10.06 10.49 2.57
N ILE A 2 -9.54 9.95 1.46
CA ILE A 2 -8.96 8.62 1.35
C ILE A 2 -7.45 8.70 1.61
N TYR A 3 -6.92 7.73 2.33
CA TYR A 3 -5.50 7.55 2.61
C TYR A 3 -5.03 6.25 1.96
N VAL A 4 -4.09 6.36 1.03
CA VAL A 4 -3.53 5.22 0.34
C VAL A 4 -2.20 4.88 1.02
N PHE A 5 -2.20 3.77 1.77
CA PHE A 5 -1.06 3.37 2.56
C PHE A 5 -0.07 2.54 1.72
N ASP A 6 1.21 2.90 1.83
CA ASP A 6 2.34 2.09 1.39
C ASP A 6 2.73 1.02 2.45
N THR A 7 3.72 0.19 2.15
CA THR A 7 4.25 -0.83 3.06
C THR A 7 4.92 -0.22 4.31
N SER A 8 5.58 0.94 4.20
CA SER A 8 6.35 1.55 5.30
C SER A 8 5.50 2.04 6.49
N PRO A 9 4.34 2.71 6.31
CA PRO A 9 3.51 3.11 7.45
C PRO A 9 2.85 1.92 8.14
N PHE A 10 2.41 0.89 7.38
CA PHE A 10 1.94 -0.36 7.98
C PHE A 10 3.03 -1.01 8.82
N SER A 11 4.24 -1.13 8.26
CA SER A 11 5.38 -1.73 8.96
C SER A 11 5.71 -0.96 10.23
N THR A 12 5.74 0.37 10.16
CA THR A 12 6.00 1.25 11.30
C THR A 12 4.92 1.12 12.37
N LEU A 13 3.64 1.12 11.97
CA LEU A 13 2.50 1.01 12.89
C LEU A 13 2.56 -0.30 13.68
N PHE A 14 2.69 -1.43 12.99
CA PHE A 14 2.69 -2.76 13.61
C PHE A 14 3.97 -3.09 14.36
N ARG A 15 5.11 -2.47 14.01
CA ARG A 15 6.38 -2.71 14.69
C ARG A 15 6.54 -1.87 15.96
N ASN A 16 6.09 -0.61 15.94
CA ASN A 16 6.45 0.35 16.98
C ASN A 16 5.29 0.71 17.91
N TYR A 17 4.04 0.54 17.48
CA TYR A 17 2.87 0.98 18.25
C TYR A 17 2.06 -0.22 18.74
N TYR A 18 2.41 -0.76 19.91
CA TYR A 18 1.71 -1.89 20.50
C TYR A 18 0.26 -1.56 20.86
N LYS A 19 -0.69 -2.43 20.47
CA LYS A 19 -2.14 -2.23 20.65
C LYS A 19 -2.55 -1.89 22.09
N GLU A 20 -1.97 -2.59 23.06
CA GLU A 20 -2.26 -2.40 24.48
C GLU A 20 -1.76 -1.06 25.04
N ARG A 21 -0.74 -0.46 24.42
CA ARG A 21 -0.12 0.80 24.87
C ARG A 21 -0.66 2.02 24.13
N PHE A 22 -1.14 1.83 22.90
CA PHE A 22 -1.69 2.90 22.06
C PHE A 22 -3.14 2.61 21.63
N PRO A 23 -4.07 2.29 22.54
CA PRO A 23 -5.42 1.85 22.19
C PRO A 23 -6.20 2.90 21.38
N THR A 24 -6.00 4.20 21.68
CA THR A 24 -6.67 5.29 20.95
C THR A 24 -6.21 5.40 19.50
N LEU A 25 -4.93 5.17 19.23
CA LEU A 25 -4.38 5.14 17.87
C LEU A 25 -5.01 4.00 17.07
N TRP A 26 -5.06 2.81 17.66
CA TRP A 26 -5.59 1.62 16.99
C TRP A 26 -7.10 1.71 16.78
N ASN A 27 -7.86 2.26 17.72
CA ASN A 27 -9.29 2.50 17.53
C ASN A 27 -9.53 3.44 16.34
N HIS A 28 -8.82 4.58 16.26
CA HIS A 28 -8.98 5.48 15.11
C HIS A 28 -8.51 4.85 13.79
N PHE A 29 -7.45 4.04 13.83
CA PHE A 29 -6.99 3.31 12.65
C PHE A 29 -8.04 2.30 12.18
N ASP A 30 -8.58 1.50 13.09
CA ASP A 30 -9.61 0.49 12.81
C ASP A 30 -10.91 1.17 12.33
N ASP A 31 -11.29 2.33 12.90
CA ASP A 31 -12.43 3.13 12.44
C ASP A 31 -12.22 3.61 10.99
N LEU A 32 -11.03 4.15 10.67
CA LEU A 32 -10.71 4.59 9.31
C LEU A 32 -10.68 3.43 8.30
N VAL A 33 -10.25 2.24 8.73
CA VAL A 33 -10.32 1.02 7.91
C VAL A 33 -11.78 0.61 7.71
N GLY A 34 -12.59 0.58 8.77
CA GLY A 34 -14.01 0.24 8.72
C GLY A 34 -14.84 1.19 7.86
N ASP A 35 -14.48 2.47 7.85
CA ASP A 35 -15.09 3.49 6.99
C ASP A 35 -14.61 3.43 5.52
N GLY A 36 -13.70 2.51 5.18
CA GLY A 36 -13.11 2.41 3.84
C GLY A 36 -12.23 3.61 3.47
N ARG A 37 -11.71 4.34 4.48
CA ARG A 37 -10.88 5.54 4.28
C ARG A 37 -9.39 5.23 4.23
N ILE A 38 -8.97 4.07 4.74
CA ILE A 38 -7.62 3.53 4.54
C ILE A 38 -7.73 2.43 3.51
N VAL A 39 -7.02 2.62 2.39
CA VAL A 39 -6.94 1.66 1.29
C VAL A 39 -5.48 1.45 0.92
N SER A 40 -5.22 0.38 0.18
CA SER A 40 -3.90 0.06 -0.33
C SER A 40 -4.02 -0.84 -1.57
N THR A 41 -2.88 -1.19 -2.17
CA THR A 41 -2.83 -1.96 -3.41
C THR A 41 -2.48 -3.41 -3.14
N ARG A 42 -2.83 -4.27 -4.09
CA ARG A 42 -2.41 -5.68 -4.09
C ARG A 42 -0.88 -5.83 -3.97
N GLU A 43 -0.13 -4.92 -4.58
CA GLU A 43 1.34 -4.92 -4.57
C GLU A 43 1.89 -4.71 -3.15
N VAL A 44 1.34 -3.74 -2.39
CA VAL A 44 1.69 -3.54 -0.96
C VAL A 44 1.37 -4.78 -0.13
N LYS A 45 0.20 -5.40 -0.35
CA LYS A 45 -0.15 -6.66 0.32
C LYS A 45 0.89 -7.75 0.07
N ASN A 46 1.35 -7.90 -1.17
CA ASN A 46 2.31 -8.92 -1.51
C ASN A 46 3.68 -8.65 -0.84
N GLU A 47 4.13 -7.39 -0.80
CA GLU A 47 5.35 -6.99 -0.10
C GLU A 47 5.25 -7.31 1.40
N ILE A 48 4.13 -6.98 2.03
CA ILE A 48 3.87 -7.29 3.45
C ILE A 48 3.93 -8.80 3.72
N LEU A 49 3.34 -9.63 2.85
CA LEU A 49 3.31 -11.09 3.03
C LEU A 49 4.70 -11.73 3.01
N VAL A 50 5.65 -11.14 2.27
CA VAL A 50 7.07 -11.55 2.24
C VAL A 50 7.86 -10.93 3.41
N GLY A 51 7.34 -9.85 4.01
CA GLY A 51 7.97 -9.12 5.11
C GLY A 51 8.05 -9.89 6.45
N PRO A 52 8.86 -9.39 7.40
CA PRO A 52 9.18 -10.11 8.64
C PRO A 52 8.13 -9.97 9.75
N ILE A 53 7.19 -9.02 9.65
CA ILE A 53 6.26 -8.67 10.74
C ILE A 53 5.05 -9.62 10.72
N ALA A 54 5.05 -10.64 11.58
CA ALA A 54 3.99 -11.65 11.65
C ALA A 54 2.60 -11.07 11.88
N ASP A 55 2.43 -10.20 12.88
CA ASP A 55 1.13 -9.60 13.21
C ASP A 55 0.53 -8.80 12.05
N LEU A 56 1.38 -8.13 11.27
CA LEU A 56 0.96 -7.39 10.09
C LEU A 56 0.51 -8.34 8.97
N ARG A 57 1.22 -9.44 8.72
CA ARG A 57 0.82 -10.46 7.73
C ARG A 57 -0.53 -11.09 8.08
N ASP A 58 -0.73 -11.38 9.36
CA ASP A 58 -2.00 -11.88 9.88
C ASP A 58 -3.12 -10.87 9.68
N TRP A 59 -2.87 -9.58 9.97
CA TRP A 59 -3.84 -8.51 9.79
C TRP A 59 -4.23 -8.34 8.32
N VAL A 60 -3.27 -8.33 7.39
CA VAL A 60 -3.52 -8.25 5.94
C VAL A 60 -4.34 -9.42 5.42
N THR A 61 -4.16 -10.61 6.02
CA THR A 61 -4.93 -11.80 5.64
C THR A 61 -6.40 -11.69 6.05
N ARG A 62 -6.69 -10.96 7.13
CA ARG A 62 -8.05 -10.73 7.67
C ARG A 62 -8.75 -9.54 7.03
N ASN A 63 -8.01 -8.48 6.68
CA ASN A 63 -8.54 -7.23 6.13
C ASN A 63 -8.22 -7.13 4.64
N ARG A 64 -8.72 -8.09 3.85
CA ARG A 64 -8.35 -8.23 2.43
C ARG A 64 -8.94 -7.13 1.57
N GLU A 65 -10.07 -6.59 1.99
CA GLU A 65 -10.83 -5.50 1.37
C GLU A 65 -10.05 -4.18 1.30
N VAL A 66 -9.10 -3.96 2.22
CA VAL A 66 -8.18 -2.81 2.17
C VAL A 66 -7.28 -2.87 0.93
N PHE A 67 -6.98 -4.07 0.44
CA PHE A 67 -5.99 -4.29 -0.62
C PHE A 67 -6.66 -4.67 -1.93
N THR A 68 -6.95 -3.67 -2.76
CA THR A 68 -7.66 -3.87 -4.02
C THR A 68 -6.70 -4.20 -5.16
N THR A 69 -7.18 -5.01 -6.12
CA THR A 69 -6.50 -5.19 -7.40
C THR A 69 -6.56 -3.88 -8.20
N PRO A 70 -5.49 -3.49 -8.92
CA PRO A 70 -5.51 -2.29 -9.72
C PRO A 70 -6.66 -2.24 -10.74
N THR A 71 -7.35 -1.11 -10.85
CA THR A 71 -8.36 -0.89 -11.89
C THR A 71 -7.71 -0.55 -13.24
N PRO A 72 -8.47 -0.61 -14.35
CA PRO A 72 -7.97 -0.17 -15.65
C PRO A 72 -7.44 1.28 -15.64
N GLU A 73 -8.12 2.18 -14.94
CA GLU A 73 -7.74 3.60 -14.81
C GLU A 73 -6.43 3.76 -14.05
N GLU A 74 -6.25 3.00 -12.97
CA GLU A 74 -4.98 2.97 -12.22
C GLU A 74 -3.85 2.38 -13.09
N GLY A 75 -4.13 1.33 -13.87
CA GLY A 75 -3.17 0.75 -14.81
C GLY A 75 -2.75 1.70 -15.92
N GLU A 76 -3.68 2.51 -16.43
CA GLU A 76 -3.38 3.57 -17.39
C GLU A 76 -2.49 4.64 -16.76
N PHE A 77 -2.78 5.06 -15.53
CA PHE A 77 -1.95 6.03 -14.80
C PHE A 77 -0.53 5.50 -14.56
N VAL A 78 -0.39 4.24 -14.13
CA VAL A 78 0.92 3.58 -14.01
C VAL A 78 1.67 3.58 -15.34
N SER A 79 0.97 3.31 -16.45
CA SER A 79 1.56 3.36 -17.79
C SER A 79 2.05 4.78 -18.15
N GLN A 80 1.32 5.82 -17.74
CA GLN A 80 1.74 7.21 -17.90
C GLN A 80 2.99 7.52 -17.07
N ILE A 81 3.07 7.07 -15.81
CA ILE A 81 4.28 7.21 -14.97
C ILE A 81 5.49 6.61 -15.72
N PHE A 82 5.35 5.39 -16.24
CA PHE A 82 6.44 4.71 -16.93
C PHE A 82 6.70 5.19 -18.36
N SER A 83 5.83 6.03 -18.94
CA SER A 83 6.12 6.70 -20.22
C SER A 83 7.26 7.73 -20.08
N ILE A 84 7.49 8.22 -18.87
CA ILE A 84 8.56 9.18 -18.57
C ILE A 84 9.86 8.39 -18.34
N ARG A 85 10.81 8.57 -19.26
CA ARG A 85 12.11 7.86 -19.26
C ARG A 85 12.88 7.94 -17.94
N HIS A 86 12.73 9.04 -17.20
CA HIS A 86 13.35 9.19 -15.88
C HIS A 86 12.80 8.17 -14.87
N PHE A 87 11.49 7.93 -14.85
CA PHE A 87 10.86 6.98 -13.92
C PHE A 87 11.04 5.51 -14.34
N GLN A 88 11.36 5.25 -15.62
CA GLN A 88 11.76 3.90 -16.05
C GLN A 88 13.05 3.42 -15.39
N GLN A 89 13.96 4.34 -15.03
CA GLN A 89 15.21 4.01 -14.34
C GLN A 89 14.99 3.65 -12.86
N ASN A 90 13.87 4.08 -12.28
CA ASN A 90 13.47 3.77 -10.90
C ASN A 90 12.86 2.37 -10.77
N VAL A 91 12.44 1.77 -11.88
CA VAL A 91 12.20 0.34 -11.93
C VAL A 91 13.56 -0.31 -12.04
N GLU A 92 14.12 -0.78 -10.92
CA GLU A 92 15.31 -1.62 -10.97
C GLU A 92 15.08 -2.69 -12.03
N LEU A 93 15.87 -2.67 -13.11
CA LEU A 93 15.75 -3.63 -14.21
C LEU A 93 15.69 -5.07 -13.68
N GLN A 94 16.34 -5.34 -12.55
CA GLN A 94 16.28 -6.62 -11.84
C GLN A 94 14.88 -7.03 -11.38
N LYS A 95 14.04 -6.08 -10.93
CA LYS A 95 12.65 -6.34 -10.54
C LYS A 95 11.80 -6.72 -11.76
N LEU A 96 12.04 -6.13 -12.94
CA LEU A 96 11.37 -6.59 -14.18
C LEU A 96 11.75 -8.03 -14.55
N TYR A 97 13.03 -8.42 -14.39
CA TYR A 97 13.51 -9.77 -14.73
C TYR A 97 13.10 -10.87 -13.73
N THR A 98 12.75 -10.50 -12.50
CA THR A 98 12.37 -11.44 -11.43
C THR A 98 10.89 -11.43 -11.07
N GLY A 99 10.07 -10.62 -11.76
CA GLY A 99 8.67 -10.37 -11.35
C GLY A 99 8.57 -9.56 -10.05
N GLY A 100 9.60 -8.79 -9.74
CA GLY A 100 9.75 -7.94 -8.58
C GLY A 100 8.65 -6.89 -8.47
N MET A 101 8.11 -6.81 -7.27
CA MET A 101 7.03 -5.94 -6.85
C MET A 101 7.54 -4.51 -6.80
N VAL A 102 6.89 -3.61 -7.55
CA VAL A 102 7.08 -2.17 -7.43
C VAL A 102 5.75 -1.60 -6.98
N ALA A 103 5.54 -1.47 -5.68
CA ALA A 103 4.28 -0.98 -5.13
C ALA A 103 4.07 0.52 -5.38
N ASP A 104 5.13 1.33 -5.33
CA ASP A 104 5.03 2.81 -5.35
C ASP A 104 4.19 3.37 -6.52
N PRO A 105 4.40 2.94 -7.79
CA PRO A 105 3.61 3.42 -8.91
C PRO A 105 2.12 3.11 -8.76
N PHE A 106 1.77 1.95 -8.20
CA PHE A 106 0.38 1.57 -7.97
C PHE A 106 -0.23 2.36 -6.81
N VAL A 107 0.53 2.61 -5.74
CA VAL A 107 0.08 3.44 -4.60
C VAL A 107 -0.20 4.86 -5.08
N ILE A 108 0.70 5.44 -5.89
CA ILE A 108 0.52 6.77 -6.48
C ILE A 108 -0.69 6.79 -7.42
N ALA A 109 -0.82 5.80 -8.31
CA ALA A 109 -1.94 5.70 -9.24
C ALA A 109 -3.28 5.62 -8.52
N LYS A 110 -3.39 4.77 -7.49
CA LYS A 110 -4.58 4.66 -6.66
C LYS A 110 -4.95 5.99 -6.00
N ALA A 111 -3.96 6.68 -5.40
CA ALA A 111 -4.22 7.98 -4.78
C ALA A 111 -4.68 9.02 -5.80
N ALA A 112 -4.09 9.03 -7.00
CA ALA A 112 -4.46 9.94 -8.08
C ALA A 112 -5.89 9.70 -8.59
N VAL A 113 -6.28 8.43 -8.77
CA VAL A 113 -7.61 8.05 -9.27
C VAL A 113 -8.71 8.27 -8.22
N GLU A 114 -8.45 7.92 -6.95
CA GLU A 114 -9.43 8.05 -5.86
C GLU A 114 -9.47 9.46 -5.23
N GLY A 115 -8.60 10.39 -5.66
CA GLY A 115 -8.45 11.71 -5.04
C GLY A 115 -7.97 11.63 -3.59
N GLY A 116 -7.15 10.62 -3.28
CA GLY A 116 -6.60 10.34 -1.97
C GLY A 116 -5.22 10.97 -1.73
N SER A 117 -4.70 10.76 -0.53
CA SER A 117 -3.32 11.13 -0.17
C SER A 117 -2.49 9.87 0.10
N VAL A 118 -1.28 9.84 -0.46
CA VAL A 118 -0.32 8.76 -0.17
C VAL A 118 0.22 8.93 1.24
N VAL A 119 0.30 7.82 1.98
CA VAL A 119 0.99 7.72 3.26
C VAL A 119 2.17 6.78 3.06
N THR A 120 3.39 7.25 3.32
CA THR A 120 4.67 6.53 3.16
C THR A 120 5.60 6.83 4.33
#